data_AF-A5GPA6-F1
#
_entry.id   AF-A5GPA6-F1
#
_cell.length_a   1.000
_cell.length_b   1.000
_cell.length_c   1.000
_cell.angle_alpha   90.00
_cell.angle_beta   90.00
_cell.angle_gamma   90.00
#
_symmetry.space_group_name_H-M   'P 1'
#
loop_
_entity.id
_entity.type
_entity.pdbx_description
1 polymer ?
#
loop_
_entity_poly.entity_id
_entity_poly.type
_entity_poly.pdbx_seq_one_letter_code
_entity_poly.pdbx_strand_id
1 'polypeptide(L)'
;MTPSNTLQISVNGKLWWGGFTAEIAVRNASDQPLESWSTSFISAHDLDPEAWGVEITREPLGEGLSRYTLRGTSWGQSIPAGGEIRVGFNGRQGVDLGRDGALSEAMLMTERPLGESVMADADAHNHAAEHTAERPAEQASPSHGHSTMPGSYTDITTWGSFHGANHNSEHNELVGGRTAITTEAMEAYNDLRAFAGLEAVSLEDVGAWAYAQGLTNNAQAWGDDRKGVGLWYAMQGAKVGWIADETYNPQILADIQRTARQGDTDAVMAMVERFGHEGFASYLRSNALVDTFTNTLKMEPHYGGWMHGRTHGFLSIEGVAINHDINHLTVLGWDQNQPFMNDTFDYPQWPALEVSDDTVINYFQSIVTLGDPLSSQLESLGVPNGAGANATPSVASTPSASAETGSTTDDPITGESLAVEISGDRWWGGLTASLALTNVGDQRTDNWRLNFISPHQFTGESWGTTIETETLADGLYRYQLTGADWGQSIEAGATIRVGFNAQSADASESGGVLTPDMLLAVNSELVVV
;
A
#
# COMPACT_ATOMS: atom_id res chain seq x y z
N MET A 1 37.08 -34.70 -22.72
CA MET A 1 37.11 -33.82 -23.92
C MET A 1 35.73 -33.93 -24.52
N THR A 2 34.93 -32.88 -24.66
CA THR A 2 35.23 -31.44 -24.69
C THR A 2 34.09 -30.67 -23.98
N PRO A 3 34.33 -29.53 -23.30
CA PRO A 3 33.32 -28.81 -22.54
C PRO A 3 32.51 -27.81 -23.39
N SER A 4 31.50 -27.21 -22.75
CA SER A 4 30.89 -25.88 -23.00
C SER A 4 29.40 -25.87 -23.37
N ASN A 5 28.62 -25.13 -22.56
CA ASN A 5 27.25 -24.61 -22.74
C ASN A 5 26.17 -25.54 -23.35
N THR A 6 25.55 -26.35 -22.48
CA THR A 6 24.24 -26.99 -22.72
C THR A 6 23.04 -26.14 -22.32
N LEU A 7 23.26 -25.00 -21.66
CA LEU A 7 22.23 -24.03 -21.29
C LEU A 7 22.05 -23.00 -22.40
N GLN A 8 20.86 -22.94 -22.98
CA GLN A 8 20.40 -21.82 -23.79
C GLN A 8 19.68 -20.85 -22.87
N ILE A 9 20.00 -19.56 -22.96
CA ILE A 9 19.41 -18.51 -22.14
C ILE A 9 18.76 -17.49 -23.05
N SER A 10 17.61 -16.97 -22.65
CA SER A 10 17.06 -15.73 -23.20
C SER A 10 16.48 -14.88 -22.08
N VAL A 11 16.55 -13.56 -22.27
CA VAL A 11 16.05 -12.55 -21.34
C VAL A 11 14.78 -11.94 -21.90
N ASN A 12 13.69 -12.08 -21.16
CA ASN A 12 12.49 -11.26 -21.30
C ASN A 12 12.40 -10.33 -20.09
N GLY A 13 11.47 -9.38 -20.12
CA GLY A 13 11.19 -8.54 -18.98
C GLY A 13 10.55 -7.23 -19.35
N LYS A 14 10.39 -6.36 -18.35
CA LYS A 14 9.91 -4.99 -18.53
C LYS A 14 10.83 -4.00 -17.83
N LEU A 15 11.08 -2.90 -18.51
CA LEU A 15 11.61 -1.69 -17.91
C LEU A 15 10.48 -0.98 -17.17
N TRP A 16 10.83 -0.34 -16.06
CA TRP A 16 9.98 0.59 -15.32
C TRP A 16 10.86 1.70 -14.75
N TRP A 17 10.28 2.75 -14.16
CA TRP A 17 11.02 3.96 -13.82
C TRP A 17 12.21 3.67 -12.87
N GLY A 18 13.43 3.76 -13.38
CA GLY A 18 14.67 3.56 -12.61
C GLY A 18 15.07 2.10 -12.38
N GLY A 19 14.34 1.13 -12.95
CA GLY A 19 14.63 -0.30 -12.77
C GLY A 19 14.04 -1.19 -13.86
N PHE A 20 14.02 -2.48 -13.60
CA PHE A 20 13.47 -3.49 -14.49
C PHE A 20 13.13 -4.78 -13.72
N THR A 21 12.25 -5.57 -14.32
CA THR A 21 11.94 -6.94 -13.92
C THR A 21 12.42 -7.86 -15.03
N ALA A 22 13.31 -8.80 -14.73
CA ALA A 22 13.90 -9.73 -15.69
C ALA A 22 13.33 -11.15 -15.50
N GLU A 23 12.81 -11.74 -16.57
CA GLU A 23 12.51 -13.16 -16.67
C GLU A 23 13.60 -13.82 -17.52
N ILE A 24 14.35 -14.74 -16.91
CA ILE A 24 15.39 -15.53 -17.55
C ILE A 24 14.80 -16.90 -17.90
N ALA A 25 14.60 -17.16 -19.19
CA ALA A 25 14.27 -18.48 -19.67
C ALA A 25 15.58 -19.28 -19.81
N VAL A 26 15.68 -20.40 -19.10
CA VAL A 26 16.86 -21.27 -19.05
C VAL A 26 16.47 -22.64 -19.59
N ARG A 27 17.01 -22.98 -20.77
CA ARG A 27 16.68 -24.19 -21.51
C ARG A 27 17.85 -25.17 -21.52
N ASN A 28 17.60 -26.39 -21.04
CA ASN A 28 18.52 -27.52 -21.11
C ASN A 28 18.47 -28.14 -22.52
N ALA A 29 19.47 -27.84 -23.35
CA ALA A 29 19.56 -28.39 -24.70
C ALA A 29 20.19 -29.81 -24.77
N SER A 30 20.50 -30.43 -23.62
CA SER A 30 21.08 -31.78 -23.56
C SER A 30 20.02 -32.89 -23.46
N ASP A 31 20.47 -34.13 -23.66
CA ASP A 31 19.69 -35.37 -23.57
C ASP A 31 19.60 -35.95 -22.15
N GLN A 32 20.16 -35.25 -21.14
CA GLN A 32 20.16 -35.66 -19.73
C GLN A 32 19.53 -34.55 -18.85
N PRO A 33 18.90 -34.87 -17.71
CA PRO A 33 18.42 -33.87 -16.77
C PRO A 33 19.59 -33.12 -16.10
N LEU A 34 19.37 -31.84 -15.80
CA LEU A 34 20.29 -31.02 -15.01
C LEU A 34 19.70 -30.83 -13.61
N GLU A 35 20.27 -31.49 -12.60
CA GLU A 35 19.85 -31.39 -11.18
C GLU A 35 20.47 -30.21 -10.42
N SER A 36 21.38 -29.50 -11.08
CA SER A 36 21.90 -28.21 -10.64
C SER A 36 22.47 -27.50 -11.86
N TRP A 37 22.09 -26.25 -12.05
CA TRP A 37 22.60 -25.41 -13.13
C TRP A 37 23.06 -24.06 -12.58
N SER A 38 23.98 -23.43 -13.28
CA SER A 38 24.47 -22.10 -12.96
C SER A 38 24.92 -21.39 -14.23
N THR A 39 24.75 -20.08 -14.28
CA THR A 39 25.25 -19.20 -15.33
C THR A 39 25.84 -17.94 -14.72
N SER A 40 26.64 -17.20 -15.47
CA SER A 40 27.18 -15.92 -15.04
C SER A 40 27.22 -14.92 -16.19
N PHE A 41 26.90 -13.66 -15.90
CA PHE A 41 27.00 -12.54 -16.83
C PHE A 41 27.55 -11.31 -16.12
N ILE A 42 27.97 -10.31 -16.89
CA ILE A 42 28.39 -9.01 -16.37
C ILE A 42 27.26 -8.03 -16.60
N SER A 43 27.01 -7.15 -15.64
CA SER A 43 26.01 -6.09 -15.75
C SER A 43 26.50 -4.80 -15.10
N ALA A 44 26.10 -3.66 -15.67
CA ALA A 44 26.21 -2.34 -15.04
C ALA A 44 25.05 -2.07 -14.05
N HIS A 45 24.09 -2.99 -13.94
CA HIS A 45 22.90 -2.85 -13.14
C HIS A 45 23.05 -3.46 -11.75
N ASP A 46 22.25 -2.96 -10.81
CA ASP A 46 22.21 -3.48 -9.43
C ASP A 46 21.08 -4.51 -9.37
N LEU A 47 21.42 -5.80 -9.32
CA LEU A 47 20.41 -6.85 -9.27
C LEU A 47 20.00 -7.11 -7.83
N ASP A 48 18.69 -7.24 -7.63
CA ASP A 48 18.12 -7.61 -6.35
C ASP A 48 18.47 -9.06 -6.01
N PRO A 49 19.09 -9.37 -4.85
CA PRO A 49 19.32 -10.74 -4.44
C PRO A 49 18.01 -11.51 -4.14
N GLU A 50 16.89 -10.83 -3.90
CA GLU A 50 15.58 -11.44 -3.67
C GLU A 50 14.92 -11.84 -5.00
N ALA A 51 15.31 -13.01 -5.48
CA ALA A 51 14.99 -13.54 -6.79
C ALA A 51 14.14 -14.83 -6.72
N TRP A 52 13.31 -15.08 -7.73
CA TRP A 52 12.44 -16.27 -7.78
C TRP A 52 13.03 -17.37 -8.65
N GLY A 53 13.16 -18.57 -8.06
CA GLY A 53 13.73 -19.76 -8.72
C GLY A 53 15.25 -19.73 -8.88
N VAL A 54 15.93 -18.65 -8.48
CA VAL A 54 17.40 -18.51 -8.53
C VAL A 54 17.96 -17.87 -7.27
N GLU A 55 19.15 -18.31 -6.88
CA GLU A 55 20.05 -17.60 -5.97
C GLU A 55 21.01 -16.72 -6.80
N ILE A 56 21.21 -15.47 -6.38
CA ILE A 56 22.13 -14.52 -7.02
C ILE A 56 23.33 -14.27 -6.13
N THR A 57 24.53 -14.38 -6.70
CA THR A 57 25.78 -13.96 -6.07
C THR A 57 26.49 -12.91 -6.91
N ARG A 58 27.09 -11.91 -6.26
CA ARG A 58 27.68 -10.71 -6.89
C ARG A 58 29.18 -10.60 -6.61
N GLU A 59 29.96 -10.40 -7.67
CA GLU A 59 31.38 -10.06 -7.63
C GLU A 59 31.59 -8.67 -8.28
N PRO A 60 31.88 -7.61 -7.51
CA PRO A 60 32.18 -6.29 -8.07
C PRO A 60 33.46 -6.32 -8.92
N LEU A 61 33.40 -5.78 -10.14
CA LEU A 61 34.55 -5.76 -11.08
C LEU A 61 35.25 -4.39 -11.16
N GLY A 62 34.62 -3.34 -10.62
CA GLY A 62 35.05 -1.94 -10.78
C GLY A 62 34.27 -1.21 -11.87
N GLU A 63 34.46 0.11 -11.98
CA GLU A 63 33.83 0.97 -13.01
C GLU A 63 32.29 0.86 -13.10
N GLY A 64 31.62 0.55 -11.98
CA GLY A 64 30.17 0.34 -11.92
C GLY A 64 29.69 -1.03 -12.39
N LEU A 65 30.59 -1.90 -12.87
CA LEU A 65 30.27 -3.24 -13.33
C LEU A 65 30.34 -4.27 -12.18
N SER A 66 29.45 -5.26 -12.23
CA SER A 66 29.46 -6.45 -11.38
C SER A 66 29.26 -7.70 -12.23
N ARG A 67 29.97 -8.78 -11.90
CA ARG A 67 29.63 -10.13 -12.37
C ARG A 67 28.57 -10.70 -11.44
N TYR A 68 27.46 -11.15 -12.02
CA TYR A 68 26.43 -11.89 -11.32
C TYR A 68 26.50 -13.35 -11.70
N THR A 69 26.37 -14.24 -10.71
CA THR A 69 26.26 -15.68 -10.91
C THR A 69 24.92 -16.14 -10.37
N LEU A 70 24.07 -16.64 -11.28
CA LEU A 70 22.79 -17.27 -11.00
C LEU A 70 23.00 -18.76 -10.72
N ARG A 71 22.26 -19.30 -9.76
CA ARG A 71 22.13 -20.74 -9.49
C ARG A 71 20.66 -21.08 -9.32
N GLY A 72 20.18 -22.13 -9.99
CA GLY A 72 18.79 -22.58 -9.79
C GLY A 72 18.54 -23.03 -8.36
N THR A 73 17.45 -22.60 -7.74
CA THR A 73 17.06 -22.94 -6.36
C THR A 73 15.56 -23.21 -6.26
N SER A 74 15.13 -23.95 -5.22
CA SER A 74 13.74 -24.37 -5.04
C SER A 74 13.21 -25.08 -6.30
N TRP A 75 12.00 -24.76 -6.75
CA TRP A 75 11.42 -25.24 -8.01
C TRP A 75 12.28 -24.92 -9.25
N GLY A 76 13.14 -23.91 -9.20
CA GLY A 76 14.04 -23.51 -10.27
C GLY A 76 15.31 -24.36 -10.41
N GLN A 77 15.56 -25.30 -9.49
CA GLN A 77 16.84 -26.03 -9.42
C GLN A 77 17.06 -27.05 -10.54
N SER A 78 16.04 -27.84 -10.89
CA SER A 78 16.18 -28.98 -11.82
C SER A 78 15.50 -28.72 -13.16
N ILE A 79 16.20 -29.01 -14.27
CA ILE A 79 15.66 -28.86 -15.63
C ILE A 79 15.74 -30.21 -16.38
N PRO A 80 14.61 -30.82 -16.77
CA PRO A 80 14.59 -32.07 -17.54
C PRO A 80 15.36 -31.98 -18.86
N ALA A 81 15.75 -33.14 -19.41
CA ALA A 81 16.36 -33.23 -20.74
C ALA A 81 15.47 -32.56 -21.81
N GLY A 82 16.04 -31.63 -22.58
CA GLY A 82 15.31 -30.83 -23.58
C GLY A 82 14.35 -29.76 -23.03
N GLY A 83 14.17 -29.68 -21.70
CA GLY A 83 13.21 -28.80 -21.02
C GLY A 83 13.68 -27.36 -20.81
N GLU A 84 12.75 -26.50 -20.42
CA GLU A 84 12.97 -25.08 -20.13
C GLU A 84 12.34 -24.72 -18.78
N ILE A 85 12.96 -23.80 -18.06
CA ILE A 85 12.41 -23.18 -16.85
C ILE A 85 12.52 -21.66 -16.96
N ARG A 86 11.62 -20.93 -16.29
CA ARG A 86 11.61 -19.46 -16.25
C ARG A 86 11.79 -19.02 -14.82
N VAL A 87 12.87 -18.30 -14.56
CA VAL A 87 13.28 -17.77 -13.26
C VAL A 87 13.48 -16.27 -13.40
N GLY A 88 13.67 -15.51 -12.33
CA GLY A 88 13.83 -14.07 -12.51
C GLY A 88 14.12 -13.30 -11.23
N PHE A 89 14.30 -12.00 -11.43
CA PHE A 89 14.70 -11.03 -10.42
C PHE A 89 14.29 -9.62 -10.84
N ASN A 90 14.25 -8.71 -9.87
CA ASN A 90 14.21 -7.27 -10.13
C ASN A 90 15.64 -6.71 -10.16
N GLY A 91 15.80 -5.51 -10.72
CA GLY A 91 17.07 -4.81 -10.70
C GLY A 91 16.92 -3.31 -10.93
N ARG A 92 17.84 -2.54 -10.37
CA ARG A 92 17.95 -1.10 -10.53
C ARG A 92 18.81 -0.76 -11.75
N GLN A 93 18.37 0.25 -12.49
CA GLN A 93 19.13 0.81 -13.61
C GLN A 93 20.39 1.55 -13.12
N GLY A 94 21.56 0.91 -13.19
CA GLY A 94 22.87 1.56 -12.99
C GLY A 94 23.34 2.40 -14.18
N VAL A 95 22.80 2.13 -15.38
CA VAL A 95 22.77 3.04 -16.54
C VAL A 95 21.32 3.21 -17.00
N ASP A 96 20.96 4.37 -17.54
CA ASP A 96 19.59 4.66 -18.01
C ASP A 96 19.23 3.78 -19.23
N LEU A 97 18.21 2.94 -19.05
CA LEU A 97 17.63 2.09 -20.09
C LEU A 97 16.30 2.65 -20.62
N GLY A 98 15.75 3.68 -19.99
CA GLY A 98 14.39 4.17 -20.22
C GLY A 98 13.43 3.91 -19.04
N ARG A 99 12.21 4.40 -19.18
CA ARG A 99 11.22 4.51 -18.09
C ARG A 99 10.11 3.46 -18.16
N ASP A 100 9.94 2.86 -19.33
CA ASP A 100 9.00 1.81 -19.68
C ASP A 100 9.53 1.02 -20.90
N GLY A 101 8.83 -0.05 -21.30
CA GLY A 101 9.18 -0.88 -22.46
C GLY A 101 9.65 -2.28 -22.08
N ALA A 102 10.12 -3.04 -23.08
CA ALA A 102 10.61 -4.40 -22.88
C ALA A 102 12.09 -4.39 -22.49
N LEU A 103 12.46 -5.18 -21.47
CA LEU A 103 13.86 -5.46 -21.16
C LEU A 103 14.39 -6.47 -22.19
N SER A 104 15.59 -6.24 -22.72
CA SER A 104 16.28 -7.16 -23.62
C SER A 104 17.61 -7.63 -23.03
N GLU A 105 18.14 -8.74 -23.53
CA GLU A 105 19.43 -9.30 -23.08
C GLU A 105 20.58 -8.29 -23.19
N ALA A 106 20.67 -7.53 -24.29
CA ALA A 106 21.70 -6.52 -24.51
C ALA A 106 21.55 -5.27 -23.61
N MET A 107 20.37 -5.05 -23.02
CA MET A 107 20.17 -4.03 -21.98
C MET A 107 20.62 -4.55 -20.61
N LEU A 108 20.32 -5.81 -20.29
CA LEU A 108 20.66 -6.41 -18.99
C LEU A 108 22.14 -6.80 -18.87
N MET A 109 22.74 -7.29 -19.95
CA MET A 109 24.07 -7.89 -19.99
C MET A 109 25.07 -7.01 -20.72
N THR A 110 26.19 -6.70 -20.08
CA THR A 110 27.32 -6.00 -20.69
C THR A 110 28.23 -7.01 -21.38
N GLU A 111 28.39 -6.91 -22.71
CA GLU A 111 29.29 -7.81 -23.44
C GLU A 111 30.77 -7.61 -23.05
N ARG A 112 31.32 -8.60 -22.32
CA ARG A 112 32.71 -9.04 -22.49
C ARG A 112 32.82 -10.55 -22.40
N PRO A 113 33.07 -11.25 -23.52
CA PRO A 113 33.38 -12.68 -23.49
C PRO A 113 34.70 -12.98 -22.78
N LEU A 114 34.76 -14.12 -22.11
CA LEU A 114 36.01 -14.77 -21.71
C LEU A 114 36.67 -15.40 -22.96
N GLY A 115 37.77 -14.85 -23.48
CA GLY A 115 38.63 -15.56 -24.44
C GLY A 115 39.36 -14.74 -25.51
N GLU A 116 40.63 -14.44 -25.23
CA GLU A 116 41.80 -14.26 -26.12
C GLU A 116 41.72 -13.66 -27.56
N SER A 117 42.68 -12.75 -27.77
CA SER A 117 43.35 -12.38 -29.02
C SER A 117 42.63 -11.49 -30.05
N VAL A 118 43.15 -10.27 -30.24
CA VAL A 118 43.69 -9.85 -31.55
C VAL A 118 44.95 -9.01 -31.33
N MET A 119 45.90 -9.11 -32.27
CA MET A 119 47.10 -8.27 -32.31
C MET A 119 46.75 -6.79 -32.46
N ALA A 120 47.42 -5.93 -31.71
CA ALA A 120 47.47 -4.51 -32.02
C ALA A 120 48.62 -4.26 -33.02
N ASP A 121 48.28 -4.14 -34.30
CA ASP A 121 49.15 -3.49 -35.28
C ASP A 121 48.59 -2.09 -35.56
N ALA A 122 49.31 -1.08 -35.07
CA ALA A 122 48.99 0.33 -35.22
C ALA A 122 50.29 1.12 -35.23
N ASP A 123 51.04 0.97 -36.33
CA ASP A 123 52.27 1.71 -36.56
C ASP A 123 51.99 3.22 -36.77
N ALA A 124 52.21 4.01 -35.73
CA ALA A 124 52.21 5.48 -35.77
C ALA A 124 53.13 6.10 -34.69
N HIS A 125 54.39 5.66 -34.69
CA HIS A 125 55.59 6.41 -34.33
C HIS A 125 55.49 7.73 -33.50
N ASN A 126 56.11 7.67 -32.29
CA ASN A 126 56.97 8.71 -31.67
C ASN A 126 56.38 10.09 -31.27
N HIS A 127 56.81 10.76 -30.18
CA HIS A 127 58.02 10.61 -29.35
C HIS A 127 57.73 10.80 -27.84
N ALA A 128 58.67 10.35 -27.00
CA ALA A 128 58.61 10.34 -25.54
C ALA A 128 59.01 11.67 -24.85
N ALA A 129 58.58 11.82 -23.59
CA ALA A 129 59.43 12.28 -22.47
C ALA A 129 58.81 11.89 -21.11
N GLU A 130 59.65 11.83 -20.07
CA GLU A 130 59.39 11.20 -18.77
C GLU A 130 58.85 12.14 -17.68
N HIS A 131 58.60 11.53 -16.51
CA HIS A 131 58.78 12.05 -15.14
C HIS A 131 57.58 12.64 -14.33
N THR A 132 57.17 11.81 -13.36
CA THR A 132 56.77 12.10 -11.96
C THR A 132 56.67 13.55 -11.47
N ALA A 133 55.56 13.89 -10.79
CA ALA A 133 55.49 14.20 -9.35
C ALA A 133 54.30 15.12 -8.97
N GLU A 134 53.64 14.76 -7.86
CA GLU A 134 52.95 15.58 -6.83
C GLU A 134 52.06 16.81 -7.20
N ARG A 135 50.88 16.84 -6.57
CA ARG A 135 49.94 17.99 -6.48
C ARG A 135 50.61 19.18 -5.76
N PRO A 136 50.21 20.44 -6.05
CA PRO A 136 49.15 21.04 -5.21
C PRO A 136 48.23 22.07 -5.92
N ALA A 137 47.03 22.28 -5.33
CA ALA A 137 46.15 23.46 -5.43
C ALA A 137 45.60 23.86 -6.83
N GLU A 138 44.43 24.48 -6.98
CA GLU A 138 43.24 24.70 -6.13
C GLU A 138 42.16 25.35 -7.02
N GLN A 139 40.95 24.78 -7.11
CA GLN A 139 39.74 25.51 -7.49
C GLN A 139 38.48 24.71 -7.15
N ALA A 140 37.72 25.18 -6.16
CA ALA A 140 36.37 24.72 -5.85
C ALA A 140 35.41 25.16 -6.98
N SER A 141 34.28 24.51 -7.27
CA SER A 141 33.13 24.24 -6.40
C SER A 141 32.10 23.38 -7.17
N PRO A 142 30.94 22.98 -6.59
CA PRO A 142 30.69 22.47 -5.25
C PRO A 142 30.09 21.04 -5.30
N SER A 143 30.17 20.29 -4.21
CA SER A 143 29.38 19.05 -4.06
C SER A 143 27.92 19.38 -3.72
N HIS A 144 26.96 18.79 -4.45
CA HIS A 144 25.60 18.67 -3.91
C HIS A 144 25.61 17.63 -2.79
N GLY A 145 25.59 18.11 -1.55
CA GLY A 145 25.42 17.26 -0.39
C GLY A 145 24.01 16.68 -0.37
N HIS A 146 23.90 15.36 -0.50
CA HIS A 146 22.75 14.68 0.09
C HIS A 146 22.89 14.84 1.61
N SER A 147 21.88 15.42 2.24
CA SER A 147 21.76 15.49 3.70
C SER A 147 21.50 14.09 4.27
N THR A 148 22.54 13.26 4.31
CA THR A 148 22.58 12.04 5.10
C THR A 148 22.85 12.42 6.54
N MET A 149 21.80 12.60 7.34
CA MET A 149 21.92 12.63 8.79
C MET A 149 22.04 11.18 9.29
N PRO A 150 23.14 10.81 9.98
CA PRO A 150 23.29 9.45 10.50
C PRO A 150 22.51 9.27 11.82
N GLY A 151 21.45 8.46 11.78
CA GLY A 151 20.91 7.68 12.91
C GLY A 151 20.66 8.38 14.24
N SER A 152 19.57 9.15 14.35
CA SER A 152 19.01 9.63 15.62
C SER A 152 17.64 9.02 15.96
N TYR A 153 16.76 8.85 14.98
CA TYR A 153 15.38 8.40 15.18
C TYR A 153 15.21 6.90 14.94
N THR A 154 14.33 6.26 15.71
CA THR A 154 14.02 4.83 15.61
C THR A 154 12.92 4.63 14.57
N ASP A 155 13.15 3.73 13.60
CA ASP A 155 12.17 3.31 12.60
C ASP A 155 11.09 2.42 13.24
N ILE A 156 9.81 2.63 12.92
CA ILE A 156 8.69 1.87 13.50
C ILE A 156 8.81 0.35 13.30
N THR A 157 9.44 -0.09 12.20
CA THR A 157 9.66 -1.51 11.88
C THR A 157 10.59 -2.22 12.88
N THR A 158 11.36 -1.45 13.67
CA THR A 158 12.14 -1.96 14.81
C THR A 158 11.27 -2.67 15.85
N TRP A 159 9.99 -2.33 15.94
CA TRP A 159 9.02 -2.93 16.88
C TRP A 159 8.09 -3.96 16.23
N GLY A 160 8.26 -4.23 14.93
CA GLY A 160 7.46 -5.18 14.15
C GLY A 160 7.05 -4.64 12.78
N SER A 161 6.78 -5.56 11.86
CA SER A 161 6.21 -5.27 10.54
C SER A 161 5.07 -6.25 10.24
N PHE A 162 4.04 -5.78 9.52
CA PHE A 162 2.79 -6.51 9.30
C PHE A 162 2.37 -6.49 7.83
N HIS A 163 2.94 -7.40 7.04
CA HIS A 163 2.74 -7.41 5.59
C HIS A 163 1.48 -8.19 5.18
N GLY A 164 0.66 -7.57 4.32
CA GLY A 164 -0.47 -8.19 3.62
C GLY A 164 -0.15 -8.41 2.13
N ALA A 165 -1.14 -8.88 1.37
CA ALA A 165 -0.98 -9.15 -0.07
C ALA A 165 -0.94 -7.89 -0.97
N ASN A 166 -1.06 -6.69 -0.38
CA ASN A 166 -1.32 -5.41 -1.04
C ASN A 166 -0.07 -4.56 -1.34
N HIS A 167 1.14 -5.01 -1.00
CA HIS A 167 2.42 -4.38 -1.41
C HIS A 167 2.43 -2.84 -1.25
N ASN A 168 2.19 -2.38 -0.01
CA ASN A 168 2.18 -0.96 0.36
C ASN A 168 2.79 -0.66 1.76
N SER A 169 3.44 -1.65 2.37
CA SER A 169 3.97 -1.62 3.74
C SER A 169 5.49 -1.77 3.84
N GLU A 170 6.20 -1.86 2.73
CA GLU A 170 7.63 -2.14 2.63
C GLU A 170 8.47 -0.87 2.40
N HIS A 171 9.80 -1.02 2.45
CA HIS A 171 10.74 0.11 2.33
C HIS A 171 11.05 0.52 0.87
N ASN A 172 10.95 -0.43 -0.05
CA ASN A 172 11.00 -0.24 -1.51
C ASN A 172 9.83 0.63 -2.04
N GLU A 173 8.73 0.70 -1.30
CA GLU A 173 7.49 1.42 -1.61
C GLU A 173 7.45 2.88 -1.11
N LEU A 174 8.53 3.33 -0.47
CA LEU A 174 8.75 4.74 -0.07
C LEU A 174 9.15 5.62 -1.27
N VAL A 175 8.30 5.61 -2.30
CA VAL A 175 8.47 6.37 -3.55
C VAL A 175 7.79 7.74 -3.48
N GLY A 176 8.09 8.62 -4.44
CA GLY A 176 7.40 9.91 -4.56
C GLY A 176 7.64 10.91 -3.41
N GLY A 177 8.71 10.74 -2.63
CA GLY A 177 9.03 11.61 -1.50
C GLY A 177 8.41 11.18 -0.16
N ARG A 178 7.72 10.03 -0.12
CA ARG A 178 7.34 9.33 1.11
C ARG A 178 8.57 9.03 1.97
N THR A 179 8.37 8.95 3.29
CA THR A 179 9.40 8.53 4.25
C THR A 179 8.90 7.43 5.19
N ALA A 180 9.84 6.71 5.81
CA ALA A 180 9.55 5.78 6.88
C ALA A 180 8.92 6.50 8.08
N ILE A 181 8.02 5.84 8.79
CA ILE A 181 7.55 6.32 10.10
C ILE A 181 8.69 6.14 11.10
N THR A 182 9.14 7.24 11.72
CA THR A 182 10.21 7.21 12.73
C THR A 182 9.84 8.05 13.94
N THR A 183 10.57 7.89 15.05
CA THR A 183 10.35 8.66 16.29
C THR A 183 10.50 10.18 16.16
N GLU A 184 10.96 10.71 15.02
CA GLU A 184 10.86 12.14 14.68
C GLU A 184 9.41 12.66 14.79
N ALA A 185 8.43 11.81 14.43
CA ALA A 185 7.01 12.12 14.58
C ALA A 185 6.58 12.37 16.04
N MET A 186 7.27 11.75 17.01
CA MET A 186 6.96 11.96 18.43
C MET A 186 7.47 13.32 18.94
N GLU A 187 8.51 13.88 18.32
CA GLU A 187 8.95 15.25 18.59
C GLU A 187 7.89 16.22 18.07
N ALA A 188 7.55 16.15 16.77
CA ALA A 188 6.51 16.99 16.16
C ALA A 188 5.15 16.90 16.89
N TYR A 189 4.76 15.71 17.35
CA TYR A 189 3.57 15.49 18.16
C TYR A 189 3.62 16.17 19.53
N ASN A 190 4.73 16.02 20.27
CA ASN A 190 4.89 16.68 21.57
C ASN A 190 5.09 18.19 21.46
N ASP A 191 5.64 18.69 20.35
CA ASP A 191 5.73 20.12 20.04
C ASP A 191 4.35 20.75 19.79
N LEU A 192 3.48 20.05 19.05
CA LEU A 192 2.08 20.44 18.88
C LEU A 192 1.35 20.44 20.23
N ARG A 193 1.57 19.43 21.07
CA ARG A 193 1.05 19.43 22.46
C ARG A 193 1.57 20.62 23.27
N ALA A 194 2.85 20.95 23.17
CA ALA A 194 3.42 22.11 23.87
C ALA A 194 2.83 23.44 23.39
N PHE A 195 2.57 23.59 22.08
CA PHE A 195 1.82 24.73 21.54
C PHE A 195 0.39 24.79 22.10
N ALA A 196 -0.29 23.63 22.21
CA ALA A 196 -1.61 23.50 22.84
C ALA A 196 -1.62 23.69 24.37
N GLY A 197 -0.46 23.94 25.00
CA GLY A 197 -0.33 24.07 26.46
C GLY A 197 -0.44 22.75 27.23
N LEU A 198 -0.32 21.62 26.53
CA LEU A 198 -0.35 20.26 27.09
C LEU A 198 1.08 19.78 27.43
N GLU A 199 1.20 18.95 28.46
CA GLU A 199 2.47 18.30 28.80
C GLU A 199 2.86 17.26 27.74
N ALA A 200 4.16 17.10 27.51
CA ALA A 200 4.70 16.03 26.65
C ALA A 200 4.42 14.64 27.26
N VAL A 201 4.16 13.65 26.40
CA VAL A 201 3.83 12.27 26.79
C VAL A 201 4.78 11.26 26.13
N SER A 202 4.77 10.01 26.60
CA SER A 202 5.52 8.91 25.99
C SER A 202 4.73 8.24 24.86
N LEU A 203 5.44 7.47 24.02
CA LEU A 203 4.80 6.62 23.00
C LEU A 203 3.83 5.63 23.64
N GLU A 204 4.21 5.05 24.77
CA GLU A 204 3.40 4.09 25.51
C GLU A 204 2.10 4.71 26.08
N ASP A 205 2.08 6.01 26.38
CA ASP A 205 0.86 6.73 26.79
C ASP A 205 -0.11 6.91 25.63
N VAL A 206 0.39 7.35 24.46
CA VAL A 206 -0.41 7.48 23.22
C VAL A 206 -0.94 6.11 22.80
N GLY A 207 -0.12 5.07 22.87
CA GLY A 207 -0.54 3.69 22.61
C GLY A 207 -1.59 3.20 23.59
N ALA A 208 -1.39 3.42 24.89
CA ALA A 208 -2.36 3.03 25.92
C ALA A 208 -3.72 3.75 25.74
N TRP A 209 -3.71 5.01 25.35
CA TRP A 209 -4.91 5.76 24.95
C TRP A 209 -5.61 5.12 23.74
N ALA A 210 -4.90 4.82 22.66
CA ALA A 210 -5.49 4.23 21.45
C ALA A 210 -6.16 2.87 21.73
N TYR A 211 -5.55 2.02 22.57
CA TYR A 211 -6.16 0.77 23.05
C TYR A 211 -7.41 1.04 23.92
N ALA A 212 -7.39 2.05 24.78
CA ALA A 212 -8.53 2.39 25.65
C ALA A 212 -9.73 2.95 24.87
N GLN A 213 -9.48 3.64 23.75
CA GLN A 213 -10.51 4.17 22.85
C GLN A 213 -10.97 3.17 21.77
N GLY A 214 -10.47 1.93 21.77
CA GLY A 214 -10.89 0.89 20.81
C GLY A 214 -10.41 1.14 19.37
N LEU A 215 -9.34 1.93 19.19
CA LEU A 215 -8.80 2.33 17.89
C LEU A 215 -7.84 1.30 17.26
N THR A 216 -7.71 0.13 17.88
CA THR A 216 -6.80 -0.97 17.49
C THR A 216 -7.60 -2.23 17.11
N ASN A 217 -7.06 -3.04 16.20
CA ASN A 217 -7.71 -4.30 15.79
C ASN A 217 -7.70 -5.37 16.89
N ASN A 218 -6.65 -5.42 17.72
CA ASN A 218 -6.62 -6.23 18.94
C ASN A 218 -7.04 -5.44 20.19
N ALA A 219 -7.80 -6.08 21.09
CA ALA A 219 -8.31 -5.47 22.33
C ALA A 219 -7.27 -5.30 23.45
N GLN A 220 -6.08 -5.87 23.29
CA GLN A 220 -4.96 -5.77 24.23
C GLN A 220 -3.64 -5.73 23.46
N ALA A 221 -2.67 -5.00 23.99
CA ALA A 221 -1.31 -4.89 23.44
C ALA A 221 -0.42 -6.07 23.85
N TRP A 222 0.44 -6.54 22.95
CA TRP A 222 1.45 -7.54 23.24
C TRP A 222 2.85 -7.12 22.74
N GLY A 223 3.92 -7.53 23.43
CA GLY A 223 5.29 -7.11 23.08
C GLY A 223 5.45 -5.58 23.02
N ASP A 224 6.00 -5.08 21.92
CA ASP A 224 6.20 -3.65 21.67
C ASP A 224 4.99 -2.97 20.97
N ASP A 225 3.84 -3.65 20.84
CA ASP A 225 2.62 -3.11 20.20
C ASP A 225 2.25 -1.70 20.71
N ARG A 226 2.40 -1.42 22.03
CA ARG A 226 2.10 -0.09 22.59
C ARG A 226 2.97 1.02 22.00
N LYS A 227 4.24 0.75 21.70
CA LYS A 227 5.16 1.74 21.13
C LYS A 227 4.88 1.98 19.67
N GLY A 228 4.64 0.92 18.88
CA GLY A 228 4.32 1.05 17.47
C GLY A 228 2.95 1.69 17.23
N VAL A 229 1.90 1.24 17.94
CA VAL A 229 0.58 1.91 17.93
C VAL A 229 0.73 3.37 18.39
N GLY A 230 1.48 3.62 19.47
CA GLY A 230 1.74 4.96 19.97
C GLY A 230 2.45 5.87 18.96
N LEU A 231 3.48 5.38 18.28
CA LEU A 231 4.21 6.15 17.27
C LEU A 231 3.34 6.42 16.04
N TRP A 232 2.57 5.42 15.62
CA TRP A 232 1.68 5.54 14.48
C TRP A 232 0.59 6.59 14.72
N TYR A 233 -0.07 6.54 15.89
CA TYR A 233 -1.04 7.56 16.27
C TYR A 233 -0.39 8.93 16.50
N ALA A 234 0.78 9.02 17.15
CA ALA A 234 1.50 10.28 17.29
C ALA A 234 1.80 10.93 15.93
N MET A 235 2.19 10.14 14.92
CA MET A 235 2.39 10.58 13.54
C MET A 235 1.08 11.11 12.91
N GLN A 236 -0.04 10.38 13.04
CA GLN A 236 -1.35 10.85 12.56
C GLN A 236 -1.80 12.15 13.24
N GLY A 237 -1.63 12.26 14.57
CA GLY A 237 -1.94 13.45 15.34
C GLY A 237 -1.08 14.65 14.93
N ALA A 238 0.23 14.47 14.77
CA ALA A 238 1.16 15.51 14.33
C ALA A 238 0.89 15.99 12.89
N LYS A 239 0.41 15.11 12.00
CA LYS A 239 0.05 15.46 10.63
C LYS A 239 -1.18 16.36 10.53
N VAL A 240 -2.15 16.22 11.43
CA VAL A 240 -3.52 16.76 11.24
C VAL A 240 -4.01 17.65 12.38
N GLY A 241 -3.75 17.29 13.64
CA GLY A 241 -4.36 17.94 14.82
C GLY A 241 -3.89 19.36 15.14
N TRP A 242 -3.16 20.00 14.22
CA TRP A 242 -2.77 21.42 14.27
C TRP A 242 -3.70 22.32 13.42
N ILE A 243 -4.53 21.70 12.57
CA ILE A 243 -5.48 22.40 11.70
C ILE A 243 -6.61 22.96 12.56
N ALA A 244 -6.95 24.23 12.34
CA ALA A 244 -8.05 24.89 13.02
C ALA A 244 -9.38 24.48 12.41
N ASP A 245 -10.33 24.11 13.26
CA ASP A 245 -11.65 23.57 12.97
C ASP A 245 -12.36 24.39 11.86
N GLU A 246 -12.41 25.72 12.02
CA GLU A 246 -13.08 26.64 11.08
C GLU A 246 -12.41 26.77 9.71
N THR A 247 -11.23 26.17 9.54
CA THR A 247 -10.48 26.12 8.27
C THR A 247 -10.28 24.71 7.74
N TYR A 248 -10.72 23.68 8.47
CA TYR A 248 -10.59 22.30 8.03
C TYR A 248 -11.37 22.07 6.72
N ASN A 249 -10.75 21.28 5.85
CA ASN A 249 -11.33 20.79 4.61
C ASN A 249 -10.50 19.56 4.21
N PRO A 250 -11.07 18.39 3.88
CA PRO A 250 -10.30 17.16 3.68
C PRO A 250 -9.18 17.31 2.64
N GLN A 251 -9.35 18.16 1.61
CA GLN A 251 -8.33 18.39 0.59
C GLN A 251 -7.00 18.94 1.17
N ILE A 252 -7.02 19.62 2.32
CA ILE A 252 -5.80 20.12 2.97
C ILE A 252 -4.84 18.99 3.34
N LEU A 253 -5.38 17.83 3.76
CA LEU A 253 -4.62 16.67 4.20
C LEU A 253 -3.83 16.07 3.03
N ALA A 254 -4.44 16.03 1.85
CA ALA A 254 -3.78 15.60 0.64
C ALA A 254 -2.75 16.63 0.15
N ASP A 255 -3.13 17.90 0.10
CA ASP A 255 -2.31 18.95 -0.48
C ASP A 255 -1.05 19.24 0.34
N ILE A 256 -1.14 19.28 1.68
CA ILE A 256 0.02 19.59 2.52
C ILE A 256 1.07 18.47 2.50
N GLN A 257 0.62 17.22 2.53
CA GLN A 257 1.50 16.06 2.43
C GLN A 257 2.16 15.97 1.05
N ARG A 258 1.41 16.23 -0.04
CA ARG A 258 1.98 16.30 -1.39
C ARG A 258 3.06 17.38 -1.49
N THR A 259 2.79 18.56 -0.91
CA THR A 259 3.72 19.71 -0.90
C THR A 259 5.00 19.38 -0.11
N ALA A 260 4.85 18.76 1.07
CA ALA A 260 5.98 18.30 1.88
C ALA A 260 6.81 17.22 1.17
N ARG A 261 6.16 16.24 0.51
CA ARG A 261 6.82 15.16 -0.26
C ARG A 261 7.52 15.68 -1.52
N GLN A 262 7.04 16.78 -2.12
CA GLN A 262 7.72 17.50 -3.21
C GLN A 262 8.91 18.36 -2.74
N GLY A 263 9.03 18.61 -1.43
CA GLY A 263 10.16 19.33 -0.83
C GLY A 263 10.04 20.84 -0.77
N ASP A 264 8.83 21.40 -0.94
CA ASP A 264 8.59 22.85 -0.84
C ASP A 264 8.19 23.25 0.59
N THR A 265 9.20 23.38 1.46
CA THR A 265 9.01 23.75 2.87
C THR A 265 8.37 25.13 3.06
N ASP A 266 8.64 26.10 2.17
CA ASP A 266 8.04 27.44 2.26
C ASP A 266 6.54 27.39 1.92
N ALA A 267 6.14 26.60 0.92
CA ALA A 267 4.73 26.35 0.62
C ALA A 267 4.03 25.58 1.75
N VAL A 268 4.67 24.56 2.34
CA VAL A 268 4.14 23.89 3.56
C VAL A 268 3.86 24.92 4.65
N MET A 269 4.84 25.78 4.98
CA MET A 269 4.66 26.78 6.04
C MET A 269 3.61 27.85 5.70
N ALA A 270 3.42 28.19 4.43
CA ALA A 270 2.32 29.06 3.99
C ALA A 270 0.93 28.41 4.14
N MET A 271 0.85 27.09 3.99
CA MET A 271 -0.37 26.31 4.29
C MET A 271 -0.61 26.23 5.80
N VAL A 272 0.42 25.98 6.61
CA VAL A 272 0.30 25.98 8.08
C VAL A 272 -0.18 27.33 8.60
N GLU A 273 0.29 28.44 8.04
CA GLU A 273 -0.13 29.79 8.43
C GLU A 273 -1.56 30.15 7.97
N ARG A 274 -2.12 29.42 7.01
CA ARG A 274 -3.47 29.64 6.48
C ARG A 274 -4.55 28.75 7.11
N PHE A 275 -4.19 27.52 7.47
CA PHE A 275 -5.13 26.48 7.94
C PHE A 275 -4.86 26.03 9.39
N GLY A 276 -3.83 26.55 10.04
CA GLY A 276 -3.49 26.20 11.42
C GLY A 276 -4.06 27.19 12.44
N HIS A 277 -4.11 26.79 13.70
CA HIS A 277 -4.44 27.70 14.80
C HIS A 277 -3.52 28.94 14.84
N GLU A 278 -4.06 30.07 15.29
CA GLU A 278 -3.35 31.35 15.28
C GLU A 278 -1.99 31.25 16.01
N GLY A 279 -0.92 31.60 15.29
CA GLY A 279 0.44 31.61 15.82
C GLY A 279 1.20 30.27 15.72
N PHE A 280 0.57 29.16 15.32
CA PHE A 280 1.26 27.87 15.20
C PHE A 280 2.44 27.91 14.19
N ALA A 281 2.23 28.51 13.01
CA ALA A 281 3.31 28.71 12.03
C ALA A 281 4.48 29.55 12.58
N SER A 282 4.18 30.57 13.40
CA SER A 282 5.19 31.40 14.07
C SER A 282 5.90 30.65 15.19
N TYR A 283 5.21 29.76 15.90
CA TYR A 283 5.77 28.87 16.91
C TYR A 283 6.77 27.89 16.29
N LEU A 284 6.41 27.20 15.21
CA LEU A 284 7.32 26.27 14.51
C LEU A 284 8.61 26.97 14.04
N ARG A 285 8.48 28.16 13.44
CA ARG A 285 9.63 28.97 12.98
C ARG A 285 10.51 29.43 14.16
N SER A 286 9.90 29.88 15.25
CA SER A 286 10.63 30.44 16.41
C SER A 286 11.38 29.39 17.22
N ASN A 287 10.94 28.13 17.19
CA ASN A 287 11.56 27.02 17.92
C ASN A 287 12.40 26.09 17.02
N ALA A 288 12.59 26.44 15.74
CA ALA A 288 13.33 25.65 14.75
C ALA A 288 12.75 24.24 14.47
N LEU A 289 11.43 24.10 14.53
CA LEU A 289 10.70 22.83 14.41
C LEU A 289 10.16 22.56 12.99
N VAL A 290 10.39 23.48 12.06
CA VAL A 290 9.87 23.43 10.68
C VAL A 290 10.29 22.15 9.95
N ASP A 291 11.55 21.71 10.10
CA ASP A 291 12.05 20.51 9.45
C ASP A 291 11.43 19.23 10.04
N THR A 292 11.39 19.11 11.38
CA THR A 292 10.77 17.98 12.10
C THR A 292 9.30 17.81 11.72
N PHE A 293 8.54 18.91 11.68
CA PHE A 293 7.15 18.92 11.23
C PHE A 293 7.03 18.52 9.75
N THR A 294 7.83 19.12 8.87
CA THR A 294 7.79 18.85 7.42
C THR A 294 8.23 17.41 7.08
N ASN A 295 9.13 16.80 7.86
CA ASN A 295 9.51 15.40 7.72
C ASN A 295 8.41 14.45 8.20
N THR A 296 7.70 14.81 9.28
CA THR A 296 6.54 14.04 9.77
C THR A 296 5.40 13.99 8.75
N LEU A 297 5.14 15.11 8.04
CA LEU A 297 4.17 15.15 6.94
C LEU A 297 4.51 14.21 5.77
N LYS A 298 5.79 13.86 5.56
CA LYS A 298 6.21 12.96 4.46
C LYS A 298 5.93 11.50 4.77
N MET A 299 5.84 11.12 6.04
CA MET A 299 5.77 9.72 6.47
C MET A 299 4.56 9.01 5.83
N GLU A 300 4.72 7.75 5.42
CA GLU A 300 3.63 6.98 4.80
C GLU A 300 2.84 6.18 5.86
N PRO A 301 1.52 6.40 6.05
CA PRO A 301 0.73 5.71 7.06
C PRO A 301 0.77 4.18 6.96
N HIS A 302 0.89 3.64 5.74
CA HIS A 302 0.98 2.20 5.52
C HIS A 302 2.34 1.58 5.88
N TYR A 303 3.39 2.38 6.07
CA TYR A 303 4.76 1.86 6.22
C TYR A 303 4.92 0.95 7.46
N GLY A 304 5.59 -0.19 7.27
CA GLY A 304 5.68 -1.27 8.24
C GLY A 304 4.36 -2.03 8.46
N GLY A 305 3.28 -1.66 7.77
CA GLY A 305 1.99 -2.34 7.81
C GLY A 305 1.20 -2.10 9.10
N TRP A 306 1.64 -1.18 9.96
CA TRP A 306 1.03 -0.90 11.27
C TRP A 306 -0.45 -0.50 11.16
N MET A 307 -0.83 0.17 10.07
CA MET A 307 -2.21 0.53 9.73
C MET A 307 -3.14 -0.68 9.77
N HIS A 308 -2.88 -1.69 8.94
CA HIS A 308 -3.69 -2.91 8.86
C HIS A 308 -3.39 -3.89 10.01
N GLY A 309 -2.12 -3.99 10.40
CA GLY A 309 -1.63 -4.96 11.37
C GLY A 309 -2.00 -4.66 12.81
N ARG A 310 -2.20 -3.38 13.19
CA ARG A 310 -2.44 -2.96 14.58
C ARG A 310 -3.44 -1.81 14.78
N THR A 311 -3.51 -0.83 13.88
CA THR A 311 -4.35 0.38 14.07
C THR A 311 -5.65 0.38 13.25
N HIS A 312 -6.03 -0.76 12.68
CA HIS A 312 -7.33 -1.03 12.06
C HIS A 312 -8.41 -1.24 13.14
N GLY A 313 -8.75 -0.16 13.84
CA GLY A 313 -9.88 -0.15 14.77
C GLY A 313 -11.23 -0.14 14.05
N PHE A 314 -12.26 -0.60 14.76
CA PHE A 314 -13.65 -0.64 14.29
C PHE A 314 -14.56 0.34 15.07
N LEU A 315 -14.00 1.44 15.60
CA LEU A 315 -14.80 2.48 16.23
C LEU A 315 -15.70 3.09 15.15
N SER A 316 -17.01 2.92 15.28
CA SER A 316 -18.00 3.48 14.36
C SER A 316 -18.08 5.00 14.48
N ILE A 317 -17.98 5.68 13.35
CA ILE A 317 -17.98 7.14 13.23
C ILE A 317 -19.17 7.53 12.35
N GLU A 318 -20.13 8.25 12.95
CA GLU A 318 -21.41 8.70 12.36
C GLU A 318 -22.30 7.61 11.73
N GLY A 319 -21.92 6.33 11.86
CA GLY A 319 -22.62 5.19 11.25
C GLY A 319 -22.27 4.96 9.78
N VAL A 320 -21.37 5.76 9.19
CA VAL A 320 -20.94 5.67 7.77
C VAL A 320 -19.51 5.16 7.61
N ALA A 321 -18.64 5.37 8.61
CA ALA A 321 -17.23 5.00 8.55
C ALA A 321 -16.76 4.34 9.87
N ILE A 322 -15.55 3.77 9.84
CA ILE A 322 -14.78 3.39 11.01
C ILE A 322 -13.51 4.25 11.15
N ASN A 323 -12.88 4.25 12.33
CA ASN A 323 -11.65 5.02 12.55
C ASN A 323 -10.50 4.63 11.60
N HIS A 324 -10.48 3.41 11.08
CA HIS A 324 -9.59 3.02 9.99
C HIS A 324 -9.74 3.96 8.78
N ASP A 325 -10.95 4.12 8.26
CA ASP A 325 -11.26 4.94 7.09
C ASP A 325 -10.81 6.39 7.28
N ILE A 326 -11.06 6.97 8.46
CA ILE A 326 -10.63 8.34 8.78
C ILE A 326 -9.11 8.49 8.68
N ASN A 327 -8.34 7.48 9.09
CA ASN A 327 -6.89 7.52 8.92
C ASN A 327 -6.46 7.51 7.44
N HIS A 328 -7.23 6.90 6.53
CA HIS A 328 -6.95 6.94 5.08
C HIS A 328 -7.08 8.33 4.46
N LEU A 329 -7.71 9.29 5.13
CA LEU A 329 -7.68 10.69 4.68
C LEU A 329 -6.27 11.29 4.65
N THR A 330 -5.30 10.63 5.31
CA THR A 330 -3.87 10.98 5.24
C THR A 330 -3.08 10.20 4.18
N VAL A 331 -3.70 9.34 3.37
CA VAL A 331 -3.02 8.52 2.36
C VAL A 331 -3.13 9.17 0.96
N LEU A 332 -2.02 9.15 0.23
CA LEU A 332 -1.95 9.58 -1.18
C LEU A 332 -1.59 8.40 -2.09
N GLY A 333 -2.16 8.37 -3.30
CA GLY A 333 -1.84 7.41 -4.36
C GLY A 333 -0.35 7.27 -4.66
N TRP A 334 0.03 6.21 -5.39
CA TRP A 334 1.44 5.95 -5.76
C TRP A 334 2.12 7.16 -6.42
N ASP A 335 1.40 7.85 -7.30
CA ASP A 335 1.85 9.05 -8.02
C ASP A 335 1.86 10.34 -7.18
N GLN A 336 1.43 10.28 -5.92
CA GLN A 336 1.21 11.39 -4.98
C GLN A 336 0.12 12.39 -5.40
N ASN A 337 -0.58 12.20 -6.51
CA ASN A 337 -1.57 13.16 -7.00
C ASN A 337 -2.96 12.82 -6.45
N GLN A 338 -3.33 11.54 -6.45
CA GLN A 338 -4.67 11.11 -6.07
C GLN A 338 -4.83 11.07 -4.53
N PRO A 339 -5.87 11.70 -3.95
CA PRO A 339 -6.04 11.80 -2.51
C PRO A 339 -6.82 10.61 -1.92
N PHE A 340 -6.70 10.44 -0.60
CA PHE A 340 -7.55 9.60 0.25
C PHE A 340 -7.58 8.12 -0.14
N MET A 341 -6.43 7.54 -0.48
CA MET A 341 -6.39 6.20 -1.08
C MET A 341 -6.62 5.06 -0.09
N ASN A 342 -7.35 4.04 -0.54
CA ASN A 342 -7.63 2.80 0.18
C ASN A 342 -6.39 1.90 0.36
N ASP A 343 -6.59 0.78 1.05
CA ASP A 343 -5.62 -0.28 1.37
C ASP A 343 -4.88 -0.88 0.16
N THR A 344 -5.32 -0.64 -1.07
CA THR A 344 -4.64 -1.15 -2.29
C THR A 344 -4.13 -0.02 -3.20
N PHE A 345 -4.41 1.23 -2.86
CA PHE A 345 -4.11 2.44 -3.65
C PHE A 345 -4.78 2.46 -5.04
N ASP A 346 -5.82 1.64 -5.22
CA ASP A 346 -6.59 1.55 -6.47
C ASP A 346 -7.82 2.48 -6.49
N TYR A 347 -8.37 2.79 -5.31
CA TYR A 347 -9.62 3.54 -5.16
C TYR A 347 -9.58 4.48 -3.95
N PRO A 348 -10.26 5.64 -3.97
CA PRO A 348 -10.40 6.47 -2.78
C PRO A 348 -11.30 5.83 -1.70
N GLN A 349 -10.99 6.11 -0.43
CA GLN A 349 -11.72 5.66 0.75
C GLN A 349 -12.96 6.52 1.00
N TRP A 350 -13.96 6.38 0.12
CA TRP A 350 -15.19 7.19 0.12
C TRP A 350 -15.92 7.31 1.48
N PRO A 351 -16.03 6.27 2.33
CA PRO A 351 -16.74 6.37 3.62
C PRO A 351 -16.24 7.51 4.51
N ALA A 352 -14.93 7.78 4.51
CA ALA A 352 -14.34 8.84 5.32
C ALA A 352 -14.68 10.27 4.85
N LEU A 353 -15.13 10.41 3.60
CA LEU A 353 -15.58 11.68 3.01
C LEU A 353 -17.08 11.93 3.22
N GLU A 354 -17.82 10.96 3.77
CA GLU A 354 -19.22 11.10 4.16
C GLU A 354 -19.38 11.49 5.64
N VAL A 355 -18.31 11.39 6.44
CA VAL A 355 -18.25 11.88 7.82
C VAL A 355 -18.13 13.41 7.85
N SER A 356 -18.80 14.05 8.80
CA SER A 356 -18.73 15.51 8.95
C SER A 356 -17.32 16.03 9.25
N ASP A 357 -17.00 17.18 8.67
CA ASP A 357 -15.73 17.89 8.83
C ASP A 357 -15.36 18.08 10.32
N ASP A 358 -16.34 18.46 11.15
CA ASP A 358 -16.21 18.62 12.60
C ASP A 358 -15.79 17.30 13.28
N THR A 359 -16.43 16.17 12.94
CA THR A 359 -16.08 14.87 13.53
C THR A 359 -14.70 14.39 13.09
N VAL A 360 -14.29 14.64 11.84
CA VAL A 360 -12.95 14.28 11.36
C VAL A 360 -11.87 15.08 12.09
N ILE A 361 -11.99 16.41 12.19
CA ILE A 361 -10.97 17.21 12.86
C ILE A 361 -10.89 16.89 14.36
N ASN A 362 -12.04 16.69 15.02
CA ASN A 362 -12.09 16.26 16.42
C ASN A 362 -11.44 14.88 16.64
N TYR A 363 -11.64 13.91 15.74
CA TYR A 363 -10.94 12.64 15.81
C TYR A 363 -9.42 12.82 15.83
N PHE A 364 -8.85 13.61 14.91
CA PHE A 364 -7.40 13.82 14.85
C PHE A 364 -6.86 14.65 16.01
N GLN A 365 -7.58 15.69 16.44
CA GLN A 365 -7.23 16.47 17.62
C GLN A 365 -7.35 15.65 18.92
N SER A 366 -8.22 14.64 18.98
CA SER A 366 -8.34 13.76 20.15
C SER A 366 -7.07 12.95 20.40
N ILE A 367 -6.32 12.64 19.32
CA ILE A 367 -5.00 12.02 19.41
C ILE A 367 -4.02 12.99 20.09
N VAL A 368 -4.11 14.29 19.82
CA VAL A 368 -3.27 15.33 20.43
C VAL A 368 -3.62 15.55 21.90
N THR A 369 -4.90 15.54 22.27
CA THR A 369 -5.35 15.73 23.67
C THR A 369 -5.25 14.46 24.52
N LEU A 370 -5.25 13.28 23.89
CA LEU A 370 -5.61 11.98 24.49
C LEU A 370 -7.05 11.96 25.04
N GLY A 371 -7.95 12.63 24.33
CA GLY A 371 -9.38 12.78 24.65
C GLY A 371 -10.28 11.63 24.15
N ASP A 372 -11.58 11.89 24.09
CA ASP A 372 -12.58 11.02 23.44
C ASP A 372 -12.65 11.34 21.93
N PRO A 373 -12.39 10.38 21.01
CA PRO A 373 -12.40 10.63 19.57
C PRO A 373 -13.72 11.12 18.96
N LEU A 374 -14.84 11.00 19.68
CA LEU A 374 -16.17 11.45 19.22
C LEU A 374 -16.67 12.72 19.94
N SER A 375 -15.84 13.32 20.81
CA SER A 375 -16.15 14.57 21.51
C SER A 375 -15.38 15.75 20.93
N SER A 376 -15.88 16.97 21.12
CA SER A 376 -15.17 18.19 20.73
C SER A 376 -13.84 18.37 21.47
N GLN A 377 -12.83 18.89 20.76
CA GLN A 377 -11.44 18.95 21.22
C GLN A 377 -10.88 20.37 21.34
N LEU A 378 -9.98 20.79 20.46
CA LEU A 378 -9.11 21.96 20.62
C LEU A 378 -9.77 23.26 20.15
N GLU A 379 -11.07 23.41 20.40
CA GLU A 379 -11.91 24.53 19.98
C GLU A 379 -11.27 25.88 20.41
N SER A 380 -10.63 26.56 19.46
CA SER A 380 -9.85 27.80 19.62
C SER A 380 -8.68 27.76 20.62
N LEU A 381 -7.58 27.10 20.24
CA LEU A 381 -6.25 27.32 20.85
C LEU A 381 -5.76 28.77 20.63
N GLY A 382 -6.16 29.69 21.52
CA GLY A 382 -5.72 31.09 21.43
C GLY A 382 -6.18 32.00 22.56
N VAL A 383 -5.49 31.99 23.71
CA VAL A 383 -4.94 33.16 24.46
C VAL A 383 -4.25 32.61 25.73
N PRO A 384 -3.00 33.00 26.06
CA PRO A 384 -2.34 32.57 27.30
C PRO A 384 -3.11 33.00 28.56
N ASN A 385 -3.21 32.07 29.51
CA ASN A 385 -4.17 32.07 30.60
C ASN A 385 -4.11 33.32 31.50
N GLY A 386 -5.19 34.11 31.48
CA GLY A 386 -5.31 35.43 32.11
C GLY A 386 -6.39 35.54 33.19
N ALA A 387 -6.48 34.55 34.08
CA ALA A 387 -7.22 34.55 35.35
C ALA A 387 -8.75 34.76 35.35
N GLY A 388 -9.47 33.78 35.92
CA GLY A 388 -10.73 34.03 36.66
C GLY A 388 -11.94 33.27 36.16
N ALA A 389 -12.50 32.41 37.02
CA ALA A 389 -13.75 31.69 36.75
C ALA A 389 -14.99 32.60 36.76
N ASN A 390 -16.00 32.29 35.95
CA ASN A 390 -17.35 32.07 36.48
C ASN A 390 -18.33 31.39 35.51
N ALA A 391 -19.44 30.90 36.09
CA ALA A 391 -20.43 30.00 35.54
C ALA A 391 -21.30 30.52 34.36
N THR A 392 -21.88 29.55 33.66
CA THR A 392 -23.00 29.61 32.69
C THR A 392 -24.24 30.34 33.24
N PRO A 393 -25.20 30.78 32.38
CA PRO A 393 -26.35 29.90 32.11
C PRO A 393 -26.99 29.99 30.70
N SER A 394 -27.75 28.93 30.38
CA SER A 394 -28.62 28.75 29.21
C SER A 394 -30.00 29.44 29.32
N VAL A 395 -30.54 29.97 28.20
CA VAL A 395 -31.95 29.92 27.72
C VAL A 395 -32.01 30.54 26.29
N ALA A 396 -32.96 30.28 25.36
CA ALA A 396 -34.17 29.43 25.28
C ALA A 396 -34.45 29.01 23.80
N SER A 397 -35.63 28.44 23.49
CA SER A 397 -36.02 27.92 22.16
C SER A 397 -37.32 28.50 21.59
N THR A 398 -37.62 28.19 20.30
CA THR A 398 -38.96 28.06 19.65
C THR A 398 -39.83 29.33 19.37
N PRO A 399 -40.88 29.26 18.49
CA PRO A 399 -41.27 28.22 17.50
C PRO A 399 -41.75 28.74 16.11
N SER A 400 -41.82 27.85 15.11
CA SER A 400 -42.89 27.72 14.07
C SER A 400 -42.51 26.63 13.06
N ALA A 401 -43.36 25.80 12.46
CA ALA A 401 -44.71 25.28 12.68
C ALA A 401 -44.96 24.26 11.53
N SER A 402 -45.58 23.11 11.80
CA SER A 402 -45.62 21.96 10.88
C SER A 402 -46.72 21.99 9.81
N ALA A 403 -46.54 21.22 8.72
CA ALA A 403 -47.63 20.56 8.00
C ALA A 403 -47.17 19.25 7.31
N GLU A 404 -47.67 18.12 7.84
CA GLU A 404 -48.08 16.87 7.15
C GLU A 404 -47.18 16.27 6.05
N THR A 405 -46.37 15.25 6.35
CA THR A 405 -46.69 13.80 6.30
C THR A 405 -47.00 13.21 4.93
N GLY A 406 -46.02 12.45 4.41
CA GLY A 406 -46.24 11.33 3.49
C GLY A 406 -45.26 10.21 3.84
N SER A 407 -45.74 9.11 4.41
CA SER A 407 -44.92 7.92 4.65
C SER A 407 -44.89 7.07 3.38
N THR A 408 -43.71 6.78 2.85
CA THR A 408 -43.49 5.68 1.91
C THR A 408 -42.79 4.57 2.67
N THR A 409 -43.52 3.46 2.86
CA THR A 409 -42.98 2.17 3.26
C THR A 409 -41.91 1.70 2.28
N ASP A 410 -40.81 1.18 2.80
CA ASP A 410 -39.94 0.29 2.03
C ASP A 410 -40.73 -0.96 1.63
N ASP A 411 -40.71 -1.28 0.33
CA ASP A 411 -41.31 -2.49 -0.24
C ASP A 411 -40.14 -3.35 -0.78
N PRO A 412 -40.07 -4.66 -0.50
CA PRO A 412 -38.92 -5.46 -0.91
C PRO A 412 -38.98 -5.75 -2.42
N ILE A 413 -37.98 -5.27 -3.16
CA ILE A 413 -37.79 -5.67 -4.56
C ILE A 413 -37.36 -7.14 -4.59
N THR A 414 -38.26 -8.01 -5.01
CA THR A 414 -38.00 -9.45 -5.17
C THR A 414 -37.66 -9.81 -6.62
N GLY A 415 -36.49 -10.40 -6.83
CA GLY A 415 -36.19 -11.41 -7.86
C GLY A 415 -36.18 -11.05 -9.36
N GLU A 416 -37.24 -10.45 -9.91
CA GLU A 416 -37.51 -10.52 -11.36
C GLU A 416 -36.64 -9.60 -12.26
N SER A 417 -35.81 -8.73 -11.68
CA SER A 417 -35.05 -7.68 -12.40
C SER A 417 -33.54 -7.96 -12.57
N LEU A 418 -33.03 -9.14 -12.23
CA LEU A 418 -31.59 -9.45 -12.34
C LEU A 418 -31.28 -10.58 -13.33
N ALA A 419 -30.40 -10.30 -14.28
CA ALA A 419 -29.77 -11.30 -15.14
C ALA A 419 -28.38 -11.66 -14.61
N VAL A 420 -28.03 -12.96 -14.63
CA VAL A 420 -26.79 -13.49 -14.02
C VAL A 420 -25.99 -14.29 -15.04
N GLU A 421 -24.71 -13.93 -15.22
CA GLU A 421 -23.73 -14.71 -15.99
C GLU A 421 -22.64 -15.27 -15.07
N ILE A 422 -22.32 -16.56 -15.19
CA ILE A 422 -21.26 -17.22 -14.41
C ILE A 422 -20.03 -17.43 -15.31
N SER A 423 -18.86 -17.08 -14.78
CA SER A 423 -17.55 -17.22 -15.44
C SER A 423 -16.45 -17.49 -14.40
N GLY A 424 -15.23 -17.78 -14.83
CA GLY A 424 -14.07 -17.88 -13.93
C GLY A 424 -13.06 -18.94 -14.36
N ASP A 425 -12.21 -19.34 -13.43
CA ASP A 425 -11.09 -20.25 -13.66
C ASP A 425 -11.05 -21.37 -12.61
N ARG A 426 -10.58 -22.53 -13.02
CA ARG A 426 -10.24 -23.68 -12.18
C ARG A 426 -8.73 -23.85 -12.15
N TRP A 427 -8.19 -24.31 -11.03
CA TRP A 427 -6.80 -24.69 -10.84
C TRP A 427 -6.71 -25.95 -9.97
N TRP A 428 -5.49 -26.37 -9.64
CA TRP A 428 -5.26 -27.61 -8.90
C TRP A 428 -5.96 -27.60 -7.53
N GLY A 429 -7.07 -28.32 -7.42
CA GLY A 429 -7.88 -28.47 -6.20
C GLY A 429 -8.84 -27.32 -5.90
N GLY A 430 -9.03 -26.32 -6.76
CA GLY A 430 -9.89 -25.16 -6.48
C GLY A 430 -10.37 -24.38 -7.71
N LEU A 431 -11.24 -23.39 -7.49
CA LEU A 431 -11.81 -22.52 -8.51
C LEU A 431 -12.16 -21.12 -7.99
N THR A 432 -12.15 -20.14 -8.89
CA THR A 432 -12.67 -18.76 -8.74
C THR A 432 -13.97 -18.74 -9.51
N ALA A 433 -15.09 -18.46 -8.84
CA ALA A 433 -16.36 -18.14 -9.48
C ALA A 433 -16.54 -16.63 -9.54
N SER A 434 -16.79 -16.08 -10.72
CA SER A 434 -17.19 -14.69 -10.94
C SER A 434 -18.60 -14.63 -11.52
N LEU A 435 -19.49 -13.94 -10.82
CA LEU A 435 -20.89 -13.76 -11.17
C LEU A 435 -21.11 -12.31 -11.63
N ALA A 436 -21.45 -12.12 -12.90
CA ALA A 436 -21.86 -10.82 -13.43
C ALA A 436 -23.36 -10.64 -13.22
N LEU A 437 -23.75 -9.69 -12.39
CA LEU A 437 -25.13 -9.41 -12.02
C LEU A 437 -25.57 -8.12 -12.70
N THR A 438 -26.50 -8.23 -13.65
CA THR A 438 -27.00 -7.10 -14.43
C THR A 438 -28.43 -6.78 -14.02
N ASN A 439 -28.65 -5.58 -13.52
CA ASN A 439 -30.00 -5.09 -13.24
C ASN A 439 -30.67 -4.70 -14.56
N VAL A 440 -31.61 -5.52 -15.02
CA VAL A 440 -32.42 -5.30 -16.23
C VAL A 440 -33.73 -4.56 -15.94
N GLY A 441 -33.97 -4.15 -14.68
CA GLY A 441 -35.03 -3.24 -14.28
C GLY A 441 -34.73 -1.77 -14.59
N ASP A 442 -35.71 -0.91 -14.36
CA ASP A 442 -35.64 0.54 -14.59
C ASP A 442 -35.37 1.37 -13.32
N GLN A 443 -35.26 0.71 -12.15
CA GLN A 443 -34.88 1.29 -10.86
C GLN A 443 -33.60 0.62 -10.32
N ARG A 444 -32.92 1.28 -9.39
CA ARG A 444 -31.83 0.69 -8.60
C ARG A 444 -32.33 -0.55 -7.84
N THR A 445 -31.51 -1.60 -7.83
CA THR A 445 -31.75 -2.83 -7.06
C THR A 445 -30.76 -2.87 -5.90
N ASP A 446 -31.27 -2.81 -4.67
CA ASP A 446 -30.51 -2.98 -3.43
C ASP A 446 -30.86 -4.31 -2.75
N ASN A 447 -29.97 -4.84 -1.91
CA ASN A 447 -30.22 -6.04 -1.07
C ASN A 447 -30.58 -7.31 -1.86
N TRP A 448 -30.10 -7.44 -3.10
CA TRP A 448 -30.34 -8.62 -3.94
C TRP A 448 -29.81 -9.90 -3.29
N ARG A 449 -30.46 -11.02 -3.61
CA ARG A 449 -30.08 -12.35 -3.13
C ARG A 449 -30.10 -13.38 -4.25
N LEU A 450 -29.07 -14.24 -4.29
CA LEU A 450 -28.99 -15.39 -5.19
C LEU A 450 -28.91 -16.67 -4.38
N ASN A 451 -29.63 -17.70 -4.82
CA ASN A 451 -29.58 -19.03 -4.24
C ASN A 451 -29.22 -20.06 -5.31
N PHE A 452 -28.26 -20.94 -5.01
CA PHE A 452 -27.93 -22.09 -5.86
C PHE A 452 -27.39 -23.26 -5.03
N ILE A 453 -27.23 -24.42 -5.67
CA ILE A 453 -26.61 -25.61 -5.07
C ILE A 453 -25.36 -25.94 -5.88
N SER A 454 -24.28 -26.32 -5.20
CA SER A 454 -23.00 -26.64 -5.83
C SER A 454 -22.32 -27.82 -5.10
N PRO A 455 -21.54 -28.66 -5.79
CA PRO A 455 -20.69 -29.66 -5.14
C PRO A 455 -19.41 -29.05 -4.54
N HIS A 456 -19.06 -27.81 -4.90
CA HIS A 456 -17.83 -27.15 -4.49
C HIS A 456 -17.95 -26.51 -3.11
N GLN A 457 -16.88 -26.52 -2.31
CA GLN A 457 -16.88 -26.01 -0.94
C GLN A 457 -16.25 -24.61 -0.88
N PHE A 458 -17.01 -23.60 -0.47
CA PHE A 458 -16.53 -22.23 -0.23
C PHE A 458 -15.39 -22.21 0.80
N THR A 459 -14.29 -21.52 0.48
CA THR A 459 -13.07 -21.50 1.31
C THR A 459 -12.99 -20.33 2.30
N GLY A 460 -13.98 -19.42 2.28
CA GLY A 460 -14.01 -18.23 3.14
C GLY A 460 -13.58 -16.92 2.46
N GLU A 461 -13.20 -16.96 1.18
CA GLU A 461 -12.74 -15.80 0.39
C GLU A 461 -13.80 -15.41 -0.65
N SER A 462 -14.47 -14.26 -0.45
CA SER A 462 -15.42 -13.67 -1.40
C SER A 462 -15.19 -12.17 -1.58
N TRP A 463 -15.70 -11.61 -2.68
CA TRP A 463 -15.65 -10.17 -2.98
C TRP A 463 -17.01 -9.67 -3.49
N GLY A 464 -17.48 -8.55 -2.95
CA GLY A 464 -18.77 -7.94 -3.30
C GLY A 464 -19.99 -8.78 -2.87
N THR A 465 -19.79 -9.88 -2.15
CA THR A 465 -20.89 -10.73 -1.67
C THR A 465 -20.54 -11.45 -0.36
N THR A 466 -21.53 -11.51 0.54
CA THR A 466 -21.52 -12.38 1.72
C THR A 466 -22.17 -13.70 1.35
N ILE A 467 -21.53 -14.81 1.74
CA ILE A 467 -21.96 -16.17 1.41
C ILE A 467 -22.38 -16.91 2.68
N GLU A 468 -23.69 -17.18 2.80
CA GLU A 468 -24.19 -18.15 3.76
C GLU A 468 -24.17 -19.56 3.14
N THR A 469 -23.71 -20.55 3.90
CA THR A 469 -23.52 -21.93 3.44
C THR A 469 -24.32 -22.91 4.28
N GLU A 470 -25.18 -23.70 3.64
CA GLU A 470 -25.86 -24.85 4.24
C GLU A 470 -25.32 -26.16 3.63
N THR A 471 -24.72 -27.02 4.46
CA THR A 471 -24.29 -28.36 4.03
C THR A 471 -25.50 -29.28 3.83
N LEU A 472 -25.63 -29.87 2.65
CA LEU A 472 -26.67 -30.83 2.29
C LEU A 472 -26.17 -32.28 2.38
N ALA A 473 -27.04 -33.24 2.05
CA ALA A 473 -26.64 -34.62 1.84
C ALA A 473 -25.74 -34.78 0.60
N ASP A 474 -25.08 -35.93 0.50
CA ASP A 474 -24.31 -36.38 -0.67
C ASP A 474 -23.16 -35.44 -1.12
N GLY A 475 -22.65 -34.60 -0.21
CA GLY A 475 -21.50 -33.72 -0.46
C GLY A 475 -21.83 -32.43 -1.19
N LEU A 476 -23.11 -32.04 -1.23
CA LEU A 476 -23.56 -30.79 -1.83
C LEU A 476 -23.68 -29.66 -0.80
N TYR A 477 -23.59 -28.43 -1.27
CA TYR A 477 -23.77 -27.21 -0.48
C TYR A 477 -24.83 -26.33 -1.13
N ARG A 478 -25.76 -25.78 -0.33
CA ARG A 478 -26.59 -24.65 -0.75
C ARG A 478 -25.90 -23.36 -0.36
N TYR A 479 -25.77 -22.46 -1.33
CA TYR A 479 -25.22 -21.13 -1.13
C TYR A 479 -26.32 -20.09 -1.27
N GLN A 480 -26.36 -19.17 -0.31
CA GLN A 480 -27.12 -17.93 -0.39
C GLN A 480 -26.11 -16.78 -0.46
N LEU A 481 -25.97 -16.18 -1.64
CA LEU A 481 -25.19 -14.98 -1.87
C LEU A 481 -26.09 -13.78 -1.65
N THR A 482 -25.65 -12.84 -0.82
CA THR A 482 -26.23 -11.49 -0.71
C THR A 482 -25.16 -10.48 -1.07
N GLY A 483 -25.52 -9.35 -1.69
CA GLY A 483 -24.56 -8.28 -1.94
C GLY A 483 -23.86 -7.82 -0.65
N ALA A 484 -22.56 -7.56 -0.74
CA ALA A 484 -21.73 -7.02 0.34
C ALA A 484 -20.81 -5.95 -0.23
N ASP A 485 -20.37 -5.01 0.61
CA ASP A 485 -19.52 -3.88 0.21
C ASP A 485 -20.12 -3.14 -1.02
N TRP A 486 -19.28 -2.82 -2.01
CA TRP A 486 -19.68 -2.26 -3.31
C TRP A 486 -20.67 -3.12 -4.11
N GLY A 487 -20.86 -4.39 -3.75
CA GLY A 487 -21.78 -5.31 -4.42
C GLY A 487 -23.21 -5.26 -3.87
N GLN A 488 -23.52 -4.47 -2.84
CA GLN A 488 -24.87 -4.38 -2.26
C GLN A 488 -25.94 -3.79 -3.21
N SER A 489 -25.51 -2.97 -4.17
CA SER A 489 -26.39 -2.09 -4.95
C SER A 489 -26.04 -2.11 -6.43
N ILE A 490 -27.07 -2.17 -7.28
CA ILE A 490 -26.93 -2.22 -8.74
C ILE A 490 -27.89 -1.20 -9.36
N GLU A 491 -27.35 -0.12 -9.91
CA GLU A 491 -28.15 0.88 -10.64
C GLU A 491 -28.86 0.29 -11.86
N ALA A 492 -29.95 0.93 -12.31
CA ALA A 492 -30.73 0.46 -13.46
C ALA A 492 -29.86 0.32 -14.73
N GLY A 493 -29.86 -0.86 -15.35
CA GLY A 493 -29.02 -1.18 -16.51
C GLY A 493 -27.54 -1.42 -16.22
N ALA A 494 -27.09 -1.34 -14.97
CA ALA A 494 -25.69 -1.57 -14.60
C ALA A 494 -25.39 -3.06 -14.35
N THR A 495 -24.10 -3.42 -14.47
CA THR A 495 -23.57 -4.76 -14.18
C THR A 495 -22.47 -4.68 -13.13
N ILE A 496 -22.58 -5.47 -12.04
CA ILE A 496 -21.49 -5.69 -11.07
C ILE A 496 -20.90 -7.09 -11.23
N ARG A 497 -19.66 -7.33 -10.79
CA ARG A 497 -18.96 -8.64 -10.91
C ARG A 497 -18.44 -9.17 -9.58
N VAL A 498 -19.34 -9.72 -8.77
CA VAL A 498 -19.03 -10.36 -7.48
C VAL A 498 -18.42 -11.75 -7.67
N GLY A 499 -17.94 -12.38 -6.59
CA GLY A 499 -17.45 -13.74 -6.69
C GLY A 499 -16.81 -14.29 -5.42
N PHE A 500 -16.24 -15.50 -5.54
CA PHE A 500 -15.63 -16.24 -4.44
C PHE A 500 -14.66 -17.32 -4.93
N ASN A 501 -13.80 -17.77 -4.01
CA ASN A 501 -12.98 -18.97 -4.18
C ASN A 501 -13.63 -20.19 -3.50
N ALA A 502 -13.47 -21.36 -4.11
CA ALA A 502 -13.96 -22.63 -3.59
C ALA A 502 -12.99 -23.78 -3.86
N GLN A 503 -13.01 -24.79 -2.99
CA GLN A 503 -12.31 -26.06 -3.19
C GLN A 503 -13.09 -26.92 -4.18
N SER A 504 -12.39 -27.52 -5.15
CA SER A 504 -13.06 -28.40 -6.13
C SER A 504 -13.50 -29.72 -5.49
N ALA A 505 -14.67 -30.21 -5.90
CA ALA A 505 -15.21 -31.50 -5.47
C ALA A 505 -14.42 -32.68 -6.06
N ASP A 506 -13.81 -32.48 -7.24
CA ASP A 506 -12.90 -33.43 -7.87
C ASP A 506 -11.47 -32.89 -7.83
N ALA A 507 -10.70 -33.36 -6.85
CA ALA A 507 -9.30 -33.00 -6.68
C ALA A 507 -8.36 -33.50 -7.80
N SER A 508 -8.88 -34.21 -8.81
CA SER A 508 -8.13 -34.61 -10.02
C SER A 508 -8.28 -33.63 -11.20
N GLU A 509 -9.08 -32.57 -11.06
CA GLU A 509 -9.23 -31.56 -12.11
C GLU A 509 -7.92 -30.78 -12.37
N SER A 510 -7.47 -30.82 -13.62
CA SER A 510 -6.46 -29.90 -14.14
C SER A 510 -7.08 -28.54 -14.46
N GLY A 511 -6.33 -27.46 -14.26
CA GLY A 511 -6.82 -26.09 -14.44
C GLY A 511 -7.31 -25.73 -15.85
N GLY A 512 -8.14 -24.70 -15.91
CA GLY A 512 -8.81 -24.20 -17.12
C GLY A 512 -10.12 -23.48 -16.79
N VAL A 513 -10.83 -22.98 -17.81
CA VAL A 513 -12.04 -22.16 -17.63
C VAL A 513 -13.13 -22.90 -16.83
N LEU A 514 -13.85 -22.14 -15.99
CA LEU A 514 -15.07 -22.55 -15.28
C LEU A 514 -16.33 -22.22 -16.12
N THR A 515 -17.27 -23.16 -16.20
CA THR A 515 -18.59 -22.96 -16.84
C THR A 515 -19.73 -23.00 -15.82
N PRO A 516 -20.93 -22.48 -16.13
CA PRO A 516 -22.09 -22.57 -15.24
C PRO A 516 -22.42 -24.01 -14.81
N ASP A 517 -22.40 -24.95 -15.76
CA ASP A 517 -22.67 -26.39 -15.54
C ASP A 517 -21.61 -27.09 -14.67
N MET A 518 -20.43 -26.49 -14.48
CA MET A 518 -19.42 -26.96 -13.54
C MET A 518 -19.69 -26.42 -12.13
N LEU A 519 -20.04 -25.14 -12.01
CA LEU A 519 -20.30 -24.53 -10.70
C LEU A 519 -21.58 -25.07 -10.05
N LEU A 520 -22.62 -25.32 -10.84
CA LEU A 520 -23.95 -25.74 -10.36
C LEU A 520 -24.07 -27.26 -10.21
N ALA A 521 -24.79 -27.70 -9.19
CA ALA A 521 -25.15 -29.11 -9.03
C ALA A 521 -26.16 -29.55 -10.11
N VAL A 522 -26.11 -30.83 -10.51
CA VAL A 522 -26.96 -31.39 -11.57
C VAL A 522 -28.45 -31.26 -11.19
N ASN A 523 -29.24 -30.64 -12.07
CA ASN A 523 -30.64 -30.26 -11.87
C ASN A 523 -30.89 -29.20 -10.78
N SER A 524 -29.89 -28.40 -10.41
CA SER A 524 -30.10 -27.16 -9.66
C SER A 524 -30.19 -25.96 -10.61
N GLU A 525 -31.02 -24.99 -10.25
CA GLU A 525 -31.13 -23.70 -10.94
C GLU A 525 -30.61 -22.59 -10.03
N LEU A 526 -30.02 -21.55 -10.63
CA LEU A 526 -29.69 -20.32 -9.91
C LEU A 526 -30.96 -19.47 -9.83
N VAL A 527 -31.40 -19.17 -8.61
CA VAL A 527 -32.64 -18.43 -8.34
C VAL A 527 -32.29 -17.07 -7.75
N VAL A 528 -32.70 -16.00 -8.43
CA VAL A 528 -32.75 -14.65 -7.86
C VAL A 528 -33.98 -14.55 -6.96
N VAL A 529 -33.82 -13.99 -5.75
CA VAL A 529 -34.88 -13.86 -4.73
C VAL A 529 -35.03 -12.42 -4.30
#